data_AF-A0A935S5B6-F1
#
_entry.id   AF-A0A935S5B6-F1
#
_cell.length_a   1.000
_cell.length_b   1.000
_cell.length_c   1.000
_cell.angle_alpha   90.00
_cell.angle_beta   90.00
_cell.angle_gamma   90.00
#
_symmetry.space_group_name_H-M   'P 1'
#
loop_
_entity.id
_entity.type
_entity.pdbx_description
1 polymer ?
#
loop_
_entity_poly.entity_id
_entity_poly.type
_entity_poly.pdbx_seq_one_letter_code
_entity_poly.pdbx_strand_id
1 'polypeptide(L)'
;MANLMLAQQQKFSLEKGNCIAFKQYVYAYGFKSNSFMIYKLRSNLQLIDSIYYGLDKTKAADYLNADCDSLHETLNFYLQKKDKQYVTLLRFDQKLKLINEFKNMEVTKLDPFATFDHQKFVFKKYVYAVKTAIDTSGKQYYLSKYELQNSTEKAFDYKFKWQFNFEKQHIKNVRVFYADTMKVLAFVHVNNGERKGQWVLKINAFTGLIIKAKKISSNVNLNYRYSNHFVDSVKKMYLF
;
A
#
# COMPACT_ATOMS: atom_id res chain seq x y z
N MET A 1 -1.93 -17.15 37.34
CA MET A 1 -1.31 -15.80 37.38
C MET A 1 -1.39 -15.20 35.99
N ALA A 2 -2.17 -14.14 35.81
CA ALA A 2 -2.20 -13.41 34.56
C ALA A 2 -0.92 -12.58 34.45
N ASN A 3 -0.08 -12.84 33.43
CA ASN A 3 1.01 -11.94 33.08
C ASN A 3 0.39 -10.60 32.67
N LEU A 4 0.40 -9.64 33.59
CA LEU A 4 0.21 -8.23 33.27
C LEU A 4 1.29 -7.87 32.24
N MET A 5 0.90 -7.72 30.98
CA MET A 5 1.78 -7.16 29.96
C MET A 5 2.07 -5.71 30.37
N LEU A 6 3.20 -5.51 31.05
CA LEU A 6 3.72 -4.19 31.35
C LEU A 6 3.90 -3.46 30.02
N ALA A 7 3.38 -2.24 29.94
CA ALA A 7 3.60 -1.37 28.79
C ALA A 7 5.11 -1.19 28.60
N GLN A 8 5.61 -1.58 27.42
CA GLN A 8 7.00 -1.37 27.04
C GLN A 8 7.12 -0.02 26.34
N GLN A 9 8.16 0.74 26.67
CA GLN A 9 8.46 2.02 26.04
C GLN A 9 9.94 2.09 25.67
N GLN A 10 10.22 2.48 24.44
CA GLN A 10 11.56 2.82 23.96
C GLN A 10 11.55 4.29 23.51
N LYS A 11 12.54 5.08 23.94
CA LYS A 11 12.63 6.50 23.61
C LYS A 11 13.76 6.75 22.59
N PHE A 12 13.48 7.54 21.57
CA PHE A 12 14.46 8.02 20.60
C PHE A 12 14.39 9.53 20.51
N SER A 13 15.55 10.20 20.57
CA SER A 13 15.65 11.65 20.34
C SER A 13 15.67 11.93 18.85
N LEU A 14 14.48 11.99 18.25
CA LEU A 14 14.26 12.30 16.84
C LEU A 14 13.39 13.55 16.70
N GLU A 15 13.85 14.50 15.90
CA GLU A 15 13.05 15.62 15.44
C GLU A 15 12.06 15.12 14.38
N LYS A 16 10.77 15.51 14.51
CA LYS A 16 9.69 15.06 13.62
C LYS A 16 9.63 13.54 13.49
N GLY A 17 9.83 12.86 14.63
CA GLY A 17 9.82 11.40 14.71
C GLY A 17 8.45 10.81 14.39
N ASN A 18 8.44 9.71 13.65
CA ASN A 18 7.25 8.92 13.34
C ASN A 18 7.61 7.43 13.28
N CYS A 19 6.62 6.55 13.11
CA CYS A 19 6.86 5.12 12.98
C CYS A 19 5.93 4.43 11.98
N ILE A 20 6.40 3.30 11.45
CA ILE A 20 5.63 2.43 10.57
C ILE A 20 5.85 0.96 10.95
N ALA A 21 4.79 0.16 10.91
CA ALA A 21 4.88 -1.29 11.00
C ALA A 21 5.09 -1.89 9.59
N PHE A 22 6.10 -2.74 9.43
CA PHE A 22 6.38 -3.41 8.17
C PHE A 22 7.06 -4.76 8.38
N LYS A 23 6.49 -5.83 7.82
CA LYS A 23 7.05 -7.20 7.84
C LYS A 23 7.46 -7.68 9.25
N GLN A 24 6.56 -7.51 10.23
CA GLN A 24 6.73 -7.90 11.65
C GLN A 24 7.74 -7.05 12.46
N TYR A 25 8.23 -5.96 11.89
CA TYR A 25 9.09 -5.00 12.58
C TYR A 25 8.38 -3.66 12.68
N VAL A 26 8.79 -2.88 13.68
CA VAL A 26 8.44 -1.46 13.81
C VAL A 26 9.66 -0.67 13.39
N TYR A 27 9.48 0.33 12.54
CA TYR A 27 10.55 1.24 12.14
C TYR A 27 10.23 2.61 12.72
N ALA A 28 11.07 3.11 13.62
CA ALA A 28 10.99 4.47 14.12
C ALA A 28 11.99 5.33 13.34
N TYR A 29 11.54 6.46 12.81
CA TYR A 29 12.35 7.28 11.91
C TYR A 29 12.11 8.76 12.13
N GLY A 30 13.07 9.59 11.73
CA GLY A 30 13.00 11.03 11.90
C GLY A 30 14.35 11.68 11.71
N PHE A 31 14.41 12.98 11.96
CA PHE A 31 15.63 13.75 11.78
C PHE A 31 16.45 13.78 13.07
N LYS A 32 17.78 13.84 12.92
CA LYS A 32 18.70 14.10 14.02
C LYS A 32 19.87 14.91 13.49
N SER A 33 19.93 16.19 13.86
CA SER A 33 20.95 17.11 13.36
C SER A 33 20.91 17.23 11.82
N ASN A 34 21.99 16.84 11.13
CA ASN A 34 22.09 16.88 9.66
C ASN A 34 21.89 15.47 9.06
N SER A 35 21.07 14.63 9.68
CA SER A 35 20.84 13.26 9.23
C SER A 35 19.40 12.82 9.39
N PHE A 36 18.96 11.93 8.51
CA PHE A 36 17.73 11.17 8.65
C PHE A 36 18.07 9.81 9.24
N MET A 37 17.42 9.46 10.35
CA MET A 37 17.68 8.24 11.12
C MET A 37 16.53 7.27 10.96
N ILE A 38 16.84 5.99 10.85
CA ILE A 38 15.85 4.90 10.89
C ILE A 38 16.34 3.86 11.90
N TYR A 39 15.50 3.56 12.88
CA TYR A 39 15.69 2.49 13.85
C TYR A 39 14.72 1.36 13.52
N LYS A 40 15.24 0.14 13.42
CA LYS A 40 14.44 -1.07 13.25
C LYS A 40 14.29 -1.77 14.59
N LEU A 41 13.05 -2.03 14.97
CA LEU A 41 12.68 -2.68 16.22
C LEU A 41 11.88 -3.95 15.96
N ARG A 42 12.02 -4.93 16.86
CA ARG A 42 11.07 -6.03 16.97
C ARG A 42 9.72 -5.54 17.50
N SER A 43 8.71 -6.40 17.43
CA SER A 43 7.37 -6.13 17.97
C SER A 43 7.35 -5.87 19.48
N ASN A 44 8.36 -6.33 20.22
CA ASN A 44 8.59 -6.03 21.63
C ASN A 44 9.47 -4.79 21.85
N LEU A 45 9.58 -3.90 20.86
CA LEU A 45 10.36 -2.66 20.90
C LEU A 45 11.86 -2.83 21.17
N GLN A 46 12.41 -4.04 21.06
CA GLN A 46 13.85 -4.23 21.09
C GLN A 46 14.48 -3.68 19.81
N LEU A 47 15.40 -2.72 19.94
CA LEU A 47 16.21 -2.23 18.83
C LEU A 47 17.09 -3.37 18.29
N ILE A 48 17.05 -3.60 16.98
CA ILE A 48 17.85 -4.65 16.32
C ILE A 48 18.78 -4.11 15.24
N ASP A 49 18.48 -2.95 14.67
CA ASP A 49 19.31 -2.34 13.63
C ASP A 49 19.03 -0.84 13.54
N SER A 50 19.95 -0.08 12.97
CA SER A 50 19.76 1.34 12.69
C SER A 50 20.63 1.80 11.54
N ILE A 51 20.12 2.77 10.77
CA ILE A 51 20.88 3.45 9.73
C ILE A 51 20.69 4.96 9.83
N TYR A 52 21.70 5.69 9.37
CA TYR A 52 21.65 7.13 9.18
C TYR A 52 21.93 7.47 7.73
N TYR A 53 21.21 8.47 7.23
CA TYR A 53 21.39 9.03 5.91
C TYR A 53 21.74 10.52 6.06
N GLY A 54 22.88 10.95 5.53
CA GLY A 54 23.35 12.33 5.67
C GLY A 54 22.52 13.30 4.81
N LEU A 55 22.04 14.40 5.41
CA LEU A 55 21.19 15.40 4.75
C LEU A 55 22.01 16.62 4.32
N ASP A 56 23.04 16.43 3.50
CA ASP A 56 23.92 17.49 2.98
C ASP A 56 24.19 18.61 4.03
N LYS A 57 24.22 19.89 3.63
CA LYS A 57 24.35 21.05 4.55
C LYS A 57 23.00 21.53 5.12
N THR A 58 21.99 20.66 5.15
CA THR A 58 20.63 21.02 5.62
C THR A 58 20.30 20.43 6.98
N LYS A 59 19.40 21.10 7.68
CA LYS A 59 18.98 20.75 9.05
C LYS A 59 17.56 20.23 9.06
N ALA A 60 17.19 19.50 10.10
CA ALA A 60 15.83 19.02 10.34
C ALA A 60 14.74 20.12 10.17
N ALA A 61 15.04 21.35 10.56
CA ALA A 61 14.13 22.50 10.47
C ALA A 61 13.71 22.86 9.03
N ASP A 62 14.56 22.54 8.03
CA ASP A 62 14.37 22.86 6.61
C ASP A 62 13.34 21.93 5.93
N TYR A 63 13.05 20.79 6.54
CA TYR A 63 12.15 19.78 6.01
C TYR A 63 10.71 19.94 6.52
N LEU A 64 9.74 19.37 5.83
CA LEU A 64 8.44 19.00 6.40
C LEU A 64 8.61 17.75 7.29
N ASN A 65 7.51 17.18 7.77
CA ASN A 65 7.56 15.84 8.36
C ASN A 65 7.96 14.82 7.27
N ALA A 66 8.66 13.77 7.67
CA ALA A 66 8.94 12.66 6.77
C ALA A 66 7.71 11.76 6.68
N ASP A 67 7.19 11.58 5.47
CA ASP A 67 6.15 10.59 5.21
C ASP A 67 6.78 9.24 4.87
N CYS A 68 6.05 8.16 5.14
CA CYS A 68 6.52 6.80 4.87
C CYS A 68 5.41 5.88 4.40
N ASP A 69 5.74 4.99 3.46
CA ASP A 69 4.92 3.85 3.10
C ASP A 69 5.75 2.57 2.90
N SER A 70 5.05 1.47 2.64
CA SER A 70 5.64 0.15 2.39
C SER A 70 5.39 -0.39 0.98
N LEU A 71 5.16 0.50 0.00
CA LEU A 71 4.88 0.13 -1.38
C LEU A 71 6.03 -0.71 -1.97
N HIS A 72 5.66 -1.76 -2.70
CA HIS A 72 6.58 -2.68 -3.37
C HIS A 72 7.55 -3.43 -2.46
N GLU A 73 7.13 -3.73 -1.22
CA GLU A 73 7.95 -4.45 -0.24
C GLU A 73 9.25 -3.71 0.13
N THR A 74 9.24 -2.38 0.00
CA THR A 74 10.33 -1.50 0.41
C THR A 74 9.81 -0.47 1.40
N LEU A 75 10.66 0.02 2.29
CA LEU A 75 10.38 1.20 3.10
C LEU A 75 10.71 2.43 2.26
N ASN A 76 9.69 3.22 1.93
CA ASN A 76 9.83 4.42 1.12
C ASN A 76 9.68 5.62 2.06
N PHE A 77 10.73 6.45 2.15
CA PHE A 77 10.73 7.67 2.96
C PHE A 77 10.75 8.90 2.05
N TYR A 78 9.79 9.79 2.26
CA TYR A 78 9.61 11.00 1.48
C TYR A 78 10.07 12.20 2.29
N LEU A 79 11.18 12.82 1.87
CA LEU A 79 11.78 13.96 2.55
C LEU A 79 11.58 15.21 1.69
N GLN A 80 10.55 16.00 2.01
CA GLN A 80 10.27 17.26 1.32
C GLN A 80 10.82 18.45 2.11
N LYS A 81 11.49 19.39 1.42
CA LYS A 81 11.89 20.67 2.01
C LYS A 81 10.72 21.67 1.96
N LYS A 82 10.57 22.51 3.00
CA LYS A 82 9.43 23.45 3.12
C LYS A 82 9.24 24.35 1.90
N ASP A 83 10.34 24.87 1.37
CA ASP A 83 10.32 25.86 0.28
C ASP A 83 10.51 25.24 -1.11
N LYS A 84 10.31 23.91 -1.25
CA LYS A 84 10.52 23.20 -2.51
C LYS A 84 9.31 22.36 -2.86
N GLN A 85 8.96 22.37 -4.15
CA GLN A 85 7.98 21.44 -4.74
C GLN A 85 8.59 20.07 -5.07
N TYR A 86 9.79 19.81 -4.56
CA TYR A 86 10.51 18.58 -4.81
C TYR A 86 10.75 17.80 -3.52
N VAL A 87 10.76 16.49 -3.66
CA VAL A 87 10.95 15.52 -2.60
C VAL A 87 12.19 14.67 -2.87
N THR A 88 12.88 14.28 -1.81
CA THR A 88 13.87 13.21 -1.86
C THR A 88 13.20 11.91 -1.43
N LEU A 89 13.22 10.91 -2.29
CA LEU A 89 12.71 9.58 -1.99
C LEU A 89 13.88 8.65 -1.67
N LEU A 90 13.91 8.13 -0.46
CA LEU A 90 14.84 7.09 -0.02
C LEU A 90 14.12 5.75 0.08
N ARG A 91 14.64 4.72 -0.57
CA ARG A 91 14.03 3.39 -0.60
C ARG A 91 14.94 2.36 0.04
N PHE A 92 14.50 1.76 1.14
CA PHE A 92 15.25 0.75 1.87
C PHE A 92 14.58 -0.63 1.77
N ASP A 93 15.38 -1.68 1.78
CA ASP A 93 14.87 -3.03 1.97
C ASP A 93 14.62 -3.33 3.47
N GLN A 94 14.15 -4.55 3.75
CA GLN A 94 13.89 -5.00 5.13
C GLN A 94 15.16 -5.12 5.98
N LYS A 95 16.35 -5.10 5.38
CA LYS A 95 17.65 -5.12 6.06
C LYS A 95 18.25 -3.71 6.18
N LEU A 96 17.43 -2.66 5.98
CA LEU A 96 17.87 -1.26 5.97
C LEU A 96 18.98 -0.98 4.93
N LYS A 97 19.11 -1.80 3.88
CA LYS A 97 20.00 -1.48 2.77
C LYS A 97 19.29 -0.48 1.86
N LEU A 98 19.96 0.64 1.56
CA LEU A 98 19.48 1.60 0.56
C LEU A 98 19.47 0.92 -0.81
N ILE A 99 18.28 0.78 -1.39
CA ILE A 99 18.08 0.19 -2.72
C ILE A 99 18.24 1.30 -3.76
N ASN A 100 17.55 2.42 -3.56
CA ASN A 100 17.56 3.55 -4.47
C ASN A 100 17.33 4.87 -3.73
N GLU A 101 17.85 5.91 -4.34
CA GLU A 101 17.65 7.29 -3.95
C GLU A 101 17.22 8.08 -5.18
N PHE A 102 16.17 8.89 -5.03
CA PHE A 102 15.74 9.84 -6.04
C PHE A 102 15.69 11.23 -5.46
N LYS A 103 16.64 12.08 -5.87
CA LYS A 103 16.69 13.50 -5.48
C LYS A 103 15.82 14.33 -6.43
N ASN A 104 15.25 15.41 -5.91
CA ASN A 104 14.49 16.41 -6.66
C ASN A 104 13.30 15.84 -7.46
N MET A 105 12.61 14.82 -6.93
CA MET A 105 11.39 14.32 -7.55
C MET A 105 10.26 15.33 -7.41
N GLU A 106 9.48 15.56 -8.47
CA GLU A 106 8.25 16.33 -8.36
C GLU A 106 7.22 15.56 -7.53
N VAL A 107 6.54 16.26 -6.61
CA VAL A 107 5.50 15.64 -5.76
C VAL A 107 4.41 14.97 -6.59
N THR A 108 4.06 15.51 -7.76
CA THR A 108 3.07 14.95 -8.69
C THR A 108 3.44 13.57 -9.25
N LYS A 109 4.72 13.17 -9.19
CA LYS A 109 5.23 11.89 -9.66
C LYS A 109 5.32 10.81 -8.56
N LEU A 110 5.01 11.15 -7.30
CA LEU A 110 5.12 10.22 -6.18
C LEU A 110 4.07 9.11 -6.21
N ASP A 111 2.87 9.41 -6.70
CA ASP A 111 1.83 8.40 -6.85
C ASP A 111 1.03 8.65 -8.13
N PRO A 112 1.38 7.99 -9.24
CA PRO A 112 0.62 8.10 -10.49
C PRO A 112 -0.80 7.50 -10.35
N PHE A 113 -1.09 6.84 -9.22
CA PHE A 113 -2.38 6.29 -8.89
C PHE A 113 -3.10 7.06 -7.77
N ALA A 114 -2.65 8.26 -7.39
CA ALA A 114 -3.31 9.10 -6.37
C ALA A 114 -4.79 9.34 -6.69
N THR A 115 -5.16 9.46 -7.97
CA THR A 115 -6.58 9.58 -8.39
C THR A 115 -7.42 8.34 -8.05
N PHE A 116 -6.79 7.20 -7.76
CA PHE A 116 -7.42 5.92 -7.42
C PHE A 116 -7.26 5.55 -5.94
N ASP A 117 -6.88 6.52 -5.08
CA ASP A 117 -6.34 6.29 -3.73
C ASP A 117 -7.21 5.38 -2.83
N HIS A 118 -8.51 5.32 -3.08
CA HIS A 118 -9.43 4.52 -2.28
C HIS A 118 -9.55 3.04 -2.71
N GLN A 119 -8.99 2.63 -3.86
CA GLN A 119 -9.15 1.27 -4.40
C GLN A 119 -7.89 0.70 -5.09
N LYS A 120 -6.71 1.07 -4.58
CA LYS A 120 -5.44 0.44 -4.99
C LYS A 120 -5.07 -0.71 -4.05
N PHE A 121 -4.54 -1.80 -4.61
CA PHE A 121 -3.97 -2.93 -3.86
C PHE A 121 -2.61 -3.28 -4.45
N VAL A 122 -1.59 -3.39 -3.60
CA VAL A 122 -0.21 -3.66 -4.04
C VAL A 122 0.25 -5.03 -3.56
N PHE A 123 0.79 -5.81 -4.48
CA PHE A 123 1.43 -7.08 -4.19
C PHE A 123 2.77 -7.17 -4.90
N LYS A 124 3.86 -7.10 -4.13
CA LYS A 124 5.23 -7.04 -4.68
C LYS A 124 5.33 -5.90 -5.71
N LYS A 125 5.84 -6.19 -6.90
CA LYS A 125 5.94 -5.25 -8.03
C LYS A 125 4.62 -4.97 -8.76
N TYR A 126 3.50 -5.57 -8.35
CA TYR A 126 2.22 -5.42 -9.03
C TYR A 126 1.29 -4.46 -8.30
N VAL A 127 0.64 -3.58 -9.07
CA VAL A 127 -0.44 -2.72 -8.59
C VAL A 127 -1.73 -3.14 -9.26
N TYR A 128 -2.76 -3.32 -8.45
CA TYR A 128 -4.12 -3.56 -8.88
C TYR A 128 -4.94 -2.31 -8.57
N ALA A 129 -5.43 -1.64 -9.60
CA ALA A 129 -6.20 -0.41 -9.47
C ALA A 129 -7.61 -0.65 -10.00
N VAL A 130 -8.62 -0.29 -9.19
CA VAL A 130 -10.00 -0.25 -9.65
C VAL A 130 -10.31 1.15 -10.13
N LYS A 131 -10.63 1.27 -11.42
CA LYS A 131 -11.07 2.52 -12.05
C LYS A 131 -12.57 2.51 -12.22
N THR A 132 -13.15 3.69 -12.22
CA THR A 132 -14.55 3.90 -12.54
C THR A 132 -14.65 4.85 -13.74
N ALA A 133 -15.47 4.52 -14.73
CA ALA A 133 -15.98 5.48 -15.71
C ALA A 133 -17.49 5.65 -15.51
N ILE A 134 -17.98 6.87 -15.75
CA ILE A 134 -19.41 7.19 -15.74
C ILE A 134 -19.72 7.72 -17.14
N ASP A 135 -20.67 7.07 -17.82
CA ASP A 135 -21.22 7.52 -19.09
C ASP A 135 -22.75 7.50 -19.05
N THR A 136 -23.40 7.78 -20.19
CA THR A 136 -24.87 7.79 -20.31
C THR A 136 -25.51 6.43 -20.02
N SER A 137 -24.75 5.34 -20.05
CA SER A 137 -25.22 3.97 -19.77
C SER A 137 -25.04 3.53 -18.31
N GLY A 138 -24.39 4.36 -17.49
CA GLY A 138 -24.22 4.17 -16.05
C GLY A 138 -22.76 4.18 -15.59
N LYS A 139 -22.52 3.57 -14.43
CA LYS A 139 -21.20 3.50 -13.78
C LYS A 139 -20.53 2.17 -14.10
N GLN A 140 -19.47 2.19 -14.91
CA GLN A 140 -18.66 1.02 -15.22
C GLN A 140 -17.39 0.97 -14.35
N TYR A 141 -17.04 -0.23 -13.89
CA TYR A 141 -15.79 -0.48 -13.16
C TYR A 141 -14.81 -1.25 -14.04
N TYR A 142 -13.52 -1.00 -13.80
CA TYR A 142 -12.41 -1.71 -14.44
C TYR A 142 -11.38 -2.07 -13.38
N LEU A 143 -10.95 -3.33 -13.34
CA LEU A 143 -9.80 -3.74 -12.54
C LEU A 143 -8.59 -3.88 -13.47
N SER A 144 -7.62 -2.99 -13.33
CA SER A 144 -6.40 -2.99 -14.13
C SER A 144 -5.23 -3.50 -13.30
N LYS A 145 -4.37 -4.32 -13.92
CA LYS A 145 -3.07 -4.73 -13.36
C LYS A 145 -1.95 -3.96 -14.03
N TYR A 146 -1.04 -3.47 -13.21
CA TYR A 146 0.20 -2.82 -13.61
C TYR A 146 1.40 -3.52 -12.97
N GLU A 147 2.56 -3.46 -13.62
CA GLU A 147 3.82 -4.00 -13.13
C GLU A 147 4.89 -2.91 -13.12
N LEU A 148 5.51 -2.69 -11.96
CA LEU A 148 6.68 -1.83 -11.81
C LEU A 148 7.82 -2.38 -12.69
N GLN A 149 8.31 -1.58 -13.63
CA GLN A 149 9.36 -1.98 -14.59
C GLN A 149 10.75 -1.65 -14.06
N ASN A 150 11.06 -0.36 -13.96
CA ASN A 150 12.41 0.14 -13.71
C ASN A 150 12.40 0.95 -12.42
N SER A 151 12.53 0.26 -11.29
CA SER A 151 12.52 0.89 -9.98
C SER A 151 13.84 1.57 -9.62
N THR A 152 14.86 1.45 -10.47
CA THR A 152 16.21 1.95 -10.22
C THR A 152 16.46 3.33 -10.82
N GLU A 153 15.92 3.60 -12.01
CA GLU A 153 16.10 4.88 -12.70
C GLU A 153 14.88 5.80 -12.57
N LYS A 154 13.68 5.23 -12.39
CA LYS A 154 12.44 5.97 -12.23
C LYS A 154 11.65 5.44 -11.05
N ALA A 155 11.35 6.29 -10.09
CA ALA A 155 10.41 5.91 -9.06
C ALA A 155 9.01 5.72 -9.68
N PHE A 156 8.37 4.60 -9.33
CA PHE A 156 6.98 4.29 -9.67
C PHE A 156 6.67 4.24 -11.18
N ASP A 157 7.59 3.71 -11.99
CA ASP A 157 7.36 3.47 -13.43
C ASP A 157 6.61 2.16 -13.69
N TYR A 158 5.35 2.27 -14.13
CA TYR A 158 4.43 1.15 -14.25
C TYR A 158 4.06 0.84 -15.69
N LYS A 159 4.17 -0.44 -16.06
CA LYS A 159 3.66 -0.97 -17.33
C LYS A 159 2.31 -1.65 -17.14
N PHE A 160 1.33 -1.28 -17.95
CA PHE A 160 0.04 -1.96 -18.03
C PHE A 160 0.23 -3.44 -18.43
N LYS A 161 -0.58 -4.34 -17.83
CA LYS A 161 -0.54 -5.78 -18.12
C LYS A 161 -1.87 -6.28 -18.66
N TRP A 162 -2.96 -6.05 -17.94
CA TRP A 162 -4.30 -6.45 -18.36
C TRP A 162 -5.37 -5.64 -17.64
N GLN A 163 -6.60 -5.70 -18.16
CA GLN A 163 -7.78 -5.11 -17.55
C GLN A 163 -8.94 -6.11 -17.56
N PHE A 164 -9.58 -6.27 -16.41
CA PHE A 164 -10.85 -6.96 -16.28
C PHE A 164 -11.97 -5.93 -16.26
N ASN A 165 -12.87 -6.00 -17.24
CA ASN A 165 -14.02 -5.12 -17.36
C ASN A 165 -15.19 -5.73 -16.59
N PHE A 166 -15.74 -5.01 -15.62
CA PHE A 166 -16.96 -5.45 -14.95
C PHE A 166 -18.19 -5.10 -15.80
N GLU A 167 -19.32 -5.74 -15.48
CA GLU A 167 -20.60 -5.43 -16.11
C GLU A 167 -20.96 -3.94 -15.92
N LYS A 168 -21.58 -3.36 -16.95
CA LYS A 168 -21.80 -1.91 -17.06
C LYS A 168 -22.77 -1.35 -16.02
N GLN A 169 -23.60 -2.18 -15.41
CA GLN A 169 -24.73 -1.72 -14.62
C GLN A 169 -24.83 -2.45 -13.27
N HIS A 170 -25.41 -1.76 -12.29
CA HIS A 170 -25.75 -2.28 -10.96
C HIS A 170 -24.58 -2.62 -10.03
N ILE A 171 -23.35 -2.22 -10.35
CA ILE A 171 -22.21 -2.41 -9.44
C ILE A 171 -22.12 -1.22 -8.48
N LYS A 172 -22.26 -1.50 -7.19
CA LYS A 172 -22.12 -0.50 -6.13
C LYS A 172 -20.66 -0.30 -5.73
N ASN A 173 -19.89 -1.38 -5.66
CA ASN A 173 -18.50 -1.34 -5.18
C ASN A 173 -17.70 -2.53 -5.72
N VAL A 174 -16.43 -2.31 -6.01
CA VAL A 174 -15.41 -3.31 -6.30
C VAL A 174 -14.18 -3.00 -5.43
N ARG A 175 -13.62 -4.00 -4.75
CA ARG A 175 -12.38 -3.84 -3.97
C ARG A 175 -11.52 -5.08 -4.06
N VAL A 176 -10.26 -4.90 -4.46
CA VAL A 176 -9.24 -5.96 -4.34
C VAL A 176 -8.81 -6.04 -2.89
N PHE A 177 -8.78 -7.26 -2.36
CA PHE A 177 -8.42 -7.50 -0.96
C PHE A 177 -7.30 -8.52 -0.78
N TYR A 178 -6.96 -9.24 -1.84
CA TYR A 178 -5.90 -10.23 -1.82
C TYR A 178 -5.34 -10.42 -3.22
N ALA A 179 -4.03 -10.64 -3.30
CA ALA A 179 -3.39 -11.16 -4.49
C ALA A 179 -2.20 -12.05 -4.12
N ASP A 180 -1.95 -13.06 -4.94
CA ASP A 180 -0.72 -13.83 -4.96
C ASP A 180 -0.22 -13.96 -6.41
N THR A 181 0.74 -14.87 -6.64
CA THR A 181 1.30 -15.10 -7.99
C THR A 181 0.30 -15.74 -8.96
N MET A 182 -0.75 -16.40 -8.48
CA MET A 182 -1.69 -17.17 -9.28
C MET A 182 -3.05 -16.47 -9.43
N LYS A 183 -3.50 -15.76 -8.38
CA LYS A 183 -4.85 -15.20 -8.32
C LYS A 183 -4.92 -13.84 -7.66
N VAL A 184 -5.96 -13.11 -8.03
CA VAL A 184 -6.41 -11.86 -7.41
C VAL A 184 -7.83 -12.11 -6.90
N LEU A 185 -8.12 -11.73 -5.67
CA LEU A 185 -9.46 -11.78 -5.11
C LEU A 185 -10.05 -10.38 -5.01
N ALA A 186 -11.22 -10.21 -5.60
CA ALA A 186 -11.97 -8.97 -5.57
C ALA A 186 -13.34 -9.19 -4.95
N PHE A 187 -13.70 -8.34 -3.99
CA PHE A 187 -15.05 -8.21 -3.48
C PHE A 187 -15.85 -7.34 -4.43
N VAL A 188 -17.04 -7.80 -4.82
CA VAL A 188 -17.95 -7.06 -5.71
C VAL A 188 -19.35 -7.03 -5.09
N HIS A 189 -19.92 -5.84 -5.01
CA HIS A 189 -21.30 -5.66 -4.56
C HIS A 189 -22.17 -5.20 -5.74
N VAL A 190 -23.10 -6.07 -6.14
CA VAL A 190 -24.12 -5.80 -7.15
C VAL A 190 -25.43 -5.46 -6.45
N ASN A 191 -25.98 -4.26 -6.68
CA ASN A 191 -27.15 -3.76 -5.96
C ASN A 191 -28.50 -4.11 -6.62
N ASN A 192 -28.50 -4.52 -7.90
CA ASN A 192 -29.72 -4.85 -8.65
C ASN A 192 -29.46 -5.88 -9.78
N GLY A 193 -30.53 -6.39 -10.40
CA GLY A 193 -30.48 -7.37 -11.50
C GLY A 193 -30.36 -8.82 -11.03
N GLU A 194 -30.27 -9.77 -11.98
CA GLU A 194 -30.21 -11.21 -11.70
C GLU A 194 -29.02 -11.60 -10.81
N ARG A 195 -27.93 -10.85 -10.92
CA ARG A 195 -26.69 -11.05 -10.14
C ARG A 195 -26.64 -10.27 -8.83
N LYS A 196 -27.77 -9.69 -8.39
CA LYS A 196 -27.86 -8.94 -7.13
C LYS A 196 -27.28 -9.73 -5.95
N GLY A 197 -26.43 -9.06 -5.18
CA GLY A 197 -25.78 -9.58 -3.99
C GLY A 197 -24.29 -9.27 -3.93
N GLN A 198 -23.61 -9.92 -3.01
CA GLN A 198 -22.19 -9.72 -2.76
C GLN A 198 -21.40 -10.95 -3.18
N TRP A 199 -20.28 -10.73 -3.85
CA TRP A 199 -19.52 -11.76 -4.52
C TRP A 199 -18.03 -11.63 -4.19
N VAL A 200 -17.35 -12.77 -4.10
CA VAL A 200 -15.90 -12.85 -4.25
C VAL A 200 -15.60 -13.39 -5.63
N LEU A 201 -14.88 -12.59 -6.43
CA LEU A 201 -14.32 -13.04 -7.69
C LEU A 201 -12.89 -13.49 -7.47
N LYS A 202 -12.56 -14.67 -7.99
CA LYS A 202 -11.21 -15.18 -8.15
C LYS A 202 -10.79 -14.97 -9.60
N ILE A 203 -9.81 -14.10 -9.82
CA ILE A 203 -9.32 -13.69 -11.13
C ILE A 203 -7.89 -14.23 -11.30
N ASN A 204 -7.54 -14.71 -12.48
CA ASN A 204 -6.20 -15.18 -12.80
C ASN A 204 -5.22 -13.99 -12.81
N ALA A 205 -4.15 -14.08 -12.01
CA ALA A 205 -3.19 -12.98 -11.86
C ALA A 205 -2.40 -12.69 -13.14
N PHE A 206 -2.24 -13.66 -14.04
CA PHE A 206 -1.49 -13.51 -15.29
C PHE A 206 -2.36 -12.98 -16.43
N THR A 207 -3.56 -13.53 -16.59
CA THR A 207 -4.41 -13.25 -17.76
C THR A 207 -5.52 -12.24 -17.49
N GLY A 208 -5.87 -11.99 -16.23
CA GLY A 208 -7.02 -11.17 -15.87
C GLY A 208 -8.38 -11.85 -16.09
N LEU A 209 -8.41 -13.11 -16.53
CA LEU A 209 -9.65 -13.87 -16.73
C LEU A 209 -10.23 -14.37 -15.41
N ILE A 210 -11.56 -14.43 -15.34
CA ILE A 210 -12.24 -14.97 -14.16
C ILE A 210 -12.04 -16.49 -14.07
N ILE A 211 -11.60 -16.96 -12.90
CA ILE A 211 -11.47 -18.39 -12.59
C ILE A 211 -12.76 -18.90 -11.94
N LYS A 212 -13.29 -18.14 -10.98
CA LYS A 212 -14.49 -18.51 -10.22
C LYS A 212 -15.14 -17.28 -9.60
N ALA A 213 -16.46 -17.29 -9.51
CA ALA A 213 -17.24 -16.36 -8.69
C ALA A 213 -17.95 -17.14 -7.58
N LYS A 214 -17.96 -16.63 -6.35
CA LYS A 214 -18.73 -17.20 -5.24
C LYS A 214 -19.57 -16.10 -4.61
N LYS A 215 -20.89 -16.32 -4.53
CA LYS A 215 -21.80 -15.45 -3.79
C LYS A 215 -21.53 -15.62 -2.29
N ILE A 216 -21.39 -14.51 -1.58
CA ILE A 216 -21.09 -14.47 -0.14
C ILE A 216 -22.39 -14.59 0.66
N SER A 217 -23.45 -13.92 0.21
CA SER A 217 -24.72 -13.92 0.91
C SER A 217 -25.62 -15.06 0.42
N SER A 218 -26.08 -15.89 1.36
CA SER A 218 -27.21 -16.82 1.17
C SER A 218 -28.55 -16.07 1.19
N ASN A 219 -28.63 -14.96 1.92
CA ASN A 219 -29.79 -14.06 1.98
C ASN A 219 -29.51 -12.77 1.21
N VAL A 220 -30.32 -12.47 0.18
CA VAL A 220 -30.17 -11.29 -0.70
C VAL A 220 -30.35 -9.95 0.01
N ASN A 221 -30.94 -9.95 1.21
CA ASN A 221 -31.18 -8.75 2.01
C ASN A 221 -30.07 -8.49 3.05
N LEU A 222 -29.18 -9.47 3.29
CA LEU A 222 -28.02 -9.29 4.16
C LEU A 222 -26.85 -8.71 3.38
N ASN A 223 -26.40 -7.52 3.79
CA ASN A 223 -25.25 -6.83 3.23
C ASN A 223 -24.09 -6.85 4.21
N TYR A 224 -23.04 -7.62 3.91
CA TYR A 224 -21.78 -7.54 4.65
C TYR A 224 -21.08 -6.23 4.32
N ARG A 225 -20.70 -5.47 5.34
CA ARG A 225 -19.85 -4.28 5.16
C ARG A 225 -18.42 -4.76 5.00
N TYR A 226 -17.84 -4.58 3.82
CA TYR A 226 -16.40 -4.70 3.65
C TYR A 226 -15.74 -3.43 4.25
N SER A 227 -15.25 -3.51 5.49
CA SER A 227 -14.56 -2.42 6.18
C SER A 227 -13.07 -2.37 5.80
N ASN A 228 -12.40 -1.26 6.14
CA ASN A 228 -11.01 -1.01 5.78
C ASN A 228 -10.07 -2.08 6.33
N HIS A 229 -9.46 -2.86 5.44
CA HIS A 229 -8.27 -3.63 5.79
C HIS A 229 -7.06 -2.69 5.80
N PHE A 230 -6.50 -2.47 6.99
CA PHE A 230 -5.07 -2.23 7.13
C PHE A 230 -4.40 -3.59 6.92
N VAL A 231 -3.57 -3.72 5.88
CA VAL A 231 -2.87 -4.98 5.60
C VAL A 231 -1.72 -5.10 6.61
N ASP A 232 -2.02 -5.64 7.79
CA ASP A 232 -1.01 -6.34 8.56
C ASP A 232 -1.07 -7.79 8.12
N SER A 233 0.04 -8.32 7.61
CA SER A 233 0.12 -9.69 7.11
C SER A 233 0.10 -10.66 8.29
N VAL A 234 -1.08 -10.91 8.85
CA VAL A 234 -1.28 -11.96 9.85
C VAL A 234 -1.12 -13.30 9.13
N LYS A 235 -0.27 -14.17 9.69
CA LYS A 235 0.04 -15.52 9.22
C LYS A 235 -1.21 -16.26 8.73
N LYS A 236 -1.02 -17.06 7.68
CA LYS A 236 -1.96 -18.12 7.25
C LYS A 236 -2.44 -18.91 8.46
N MET A 237 -3.65 -18.63 8.93
CA MET A 237 -4.51 -19.68 9.45
C MET A 237 -5.30 -20.18 8.25
N TYR A 238 -5.08 -21.45 7.91
CA TYR A 238 -5.93 -22.16 6.97
C TYR A 238 -7.37 -22.05 7.47
N LEU A 239 -8.22 -21.38 6.71
CA LEU A 239 -9.67 -21.42 6.89
C LEU A 239 -10.28 -21.77 5.52
N PHE A 240 -10.68 -23.04 5.45
CA PHE A 240 -11.57 -23.71 4.49
C PHE A 240 -11.19 -23.69 3.00
#